data_AF-A0A1E7XIY7-F1
#
_entry.id   AF-A0A1E7XIY7-F1
#
_cell.length_a   1.000
_cell.length_b   1.000
_cell.length_c   1.000
_cell.angle_alpha   90.00
_cell.angle_beta   90.00
_cell.angle_gamma   90.00
#
_symmetry.space_group_name_H-M   'P 1'
#
loop_
_entity.id
_entity.type
_entity.pdbx_description
1 polymer ?
#
loop_
_entity_poly.entity_id
_entity_poly.type
_entity_poly.pdbx_seq_one_letter_code
_entity_poly.pdbx_strand_id
1 'polypeptide(L)'
;MLAQPVKFSFTRTARWVFAFAATIMFGGVLLHQPNAKAADAYDVTYTFRSTDTYGNPIDSPANTKSLTAKSDANWLDVSSVIPETLSNGRYTIHGYYTDNDYSGQYNYHQFGYREFEAAKVLKEINIHYPELKAGKTTVNTTFVYDDKQSTRERSVTLPEGALEREAGKLKTFYTDINGKEISPSIVYDYDKVPTYYSDFKNEINGYRYVAMVVRNPKPWGSYIYTLDKPFANMQVSNITDLLTQSILPLNYMLGLSKKMKQFDSGSTATYFYEKYAANLTVEYLDEAGKAMADHPAQTKQLDLNTDYSEEAPEIAGYTVVGDKKVTGKINDDTKITFKYKKNTVPPTPNNNNNKGSGTNNTNSTVTPTPSTNSNSSTIAPATNATADQVTPAAKPQAPRTLPDGTQLPNYAATEGTVVYATKAIYMYKQANFKKNQRIAKYPKVKRVNRPMFVVTDYARSNGGALRYKVKDVNHHSKTAGKVGYITASRKSVEEVYYASMPKNKKVTVISKKGVNVYQNANLTKKVKNYKTGSHLKVKKIVKHNLTTRYELSNGYYITANKKLVIHGTY
;
A
#
# COMPACT_ATOMS: atom_id res chain seq x y z
N MET A 1 -25.02 11.46 -68.06
CA MET A 1 -23.86 12.37 -67.86
C MET A 1 -24.30 13.44 -66.86
N LEU A 2 -23.50 13.69 -65.82
CA LEU A 2 -23.65 14.68 -64.72
C LEU A 2 -24.60 14.39 -63.52
N ALA A 3 -23.95 14.29 -62.35
CA ALA A 3 -24.23 14.71 -60.96
C ALA A 3 -25.67 14.83 -60.37
N GLN A 4 -25.89 14.07 -59.27
CA GLN A 4 -26.53 14.30 -57.94
C GLN A 4 -27.56 15.46 -57.73
N PRO A 5 -28.62 15.29 -56.87
CA PRO A 5 -28.45 15.28 -55.38
C PRO A 5 -29.41 14.43 -54.49
N VAL A 6 -28.85 13.99 -53.36
CA VAL A 6 -29.33 13.93 -51.95
C VAL A 6 -30.84 13.86 -51.65
N LYS A 7 -31.25 12.85 -50.85
CA LYS A 7 -31.95 13.05 -49.54
C LYS A 7 -31.99 11.79 -48.65
N PHE A 8 -31.58 12.01 -47.40
CA PHE A 8 -31.61 11.13 -46.22
C PHE A 8 -33.04 10.79 -45.77
N SER A 9 -33.24 9.60 -45.16
CA SER A 9 -33.89 9.48 -43.85
C SER A 9 -33.68 8.09 -43.21
N PHE A 10 -33.23 8.13 -41.96
CA PHE A 10 -33.12 7.06 -40.98
C PHE A 10 -34.47 6.36 -40.69
N THR A 11 -34.43 5.04 -40.43
CA THR A 11 -34.98 4.46 -39.18
C THR A 11 -34.47 3.03 -38.91
N ARG A 12 -33.66 2.94 -37.84
CA ARG A 12 -33.50 1.86 -36.83
C ARG A 12 -33.99 0.44 -37.17
N THR A 13 -33.17 -0.59 -36.91
CA THR A 13 -33.44 -1.66 -35.91
C THR A 13 -32.17 -2.45 -35.52
N ALA A 14 -31.93 -2.47 -34.20
CA ALA A 14 -31.24 -3.44 -33.33
C ALA A 14 -29.83 -4.01 -33.63
N ARG A 15 -28.91 -3.61 -32.74
CA ARG A 15 -27.63 -4.24 -32.40
C ARG A 15 -27.80 -5.65 -31.84
N TRP A 16 -27.18 -6.64 -32.48
CA TRP A 16 -26.67 -7.87 -31.85
C TRP A 16 -25.36 -8.25 -32.58
N VAL A 17 -24.20 -7.89 -32.02
CA VAL A 17 -22.92 -8.49 -32.40
C VAL A 17 -22.24 -8.90 -31.10
N PHE A 18 -22.35 -10.19 -30.80
CA PHE A 18 -21.63 -10.86 -29.74
C PHE A 18 -20.13 -10.80 -30.01
N ALA A 19 -19.37 -10.67 -28.92
CA ALA A 19 -17.93 -10.63 -28.88
C ALA A 19 -17.32 -11.90 -29.49
N PHE A 20 -16.63 -11.75 -30.63
CA PHE A 20 -15.83 -12.82 -31.24
C PHE A 20 -14.54 -12.23 -31.83
N ALA A 21 -13.75 -11.56 -30.98
CA ALA A 21 -12.46 -10.98 -31.39
C ALA A 21 -11.32 -11.25 -30.38
N ALA A 22 -11.47 -12.22 -29.48
CA ALA A 22 -10.38 -12.63 -28.58
C ALA A 22 -9.83 -14.06 -28.88
N THR A 23 -10.42 -14.78 -29.83
CA THR A 23 -10.08 -16.20 -30.08
C THR A 23 -9.32 -16.44 -31.39
N ILE A 24 -8.88 -15.40 -32.12
CA ILE A 24 -8.22 -15.56 -33.44
C ILE A 24 -6.80 -14.95 -33.44
N MET A 25 -6.01 -15.18 -32.39
CA MET A 25 -4.55 -14.98 -32.45
C MET A 25 -3.72 -16.08 -31.78
N PHE A 26 -4.29 -17.27 -31.57
CA PHE A 26 -3.51 -18.48 -31.25
C PHE A 26 -4.12 -19.74 -31.89
N GLY A 27 -4.33 -19.68 -33.22
CA GLY A 27 -4.68 -20.85 -34.03
C GLY A 27 -3.48 -21.76 -34.29
N GLY A 28 -3.06 -22.51 -33.27
CA GLY A 28 -2.20 -23.67 -33.41
C GLY A 28 -3.04 -24.95 -33.36
N VAL A 29 -3.54 -25.38 -34.52
CA VAL A 29 -4.06 -26.73 -34.83
C VAL A 29 -5.07 -27.32 -33.81
N LEU A 30 -6.36 -26.99 -34.01
CA LEU A 30 -7.45 -27.83 -33.54
C LEU A 30 -7.49 -29.12 -34.36
N LEU A 31 -6.92 -30.21 -33.84
CA LEU A 31 -7.41 -31.54 -34.17
C LEU A 31 -8.79 -31.69 -33.52
N HIS A 32 -9.84 -31.56 -34.32
CA HIS A 32 -11.18 -31.98 -33.94
C HIS A 32 -11.15 -33.49 -33.65
N GLN A 33 -11.13 -33.87 -32.38
CA GLN A 33 -11.53 -35.21 -31.98
C GLN A 33 -13.06 -35.23 -31.81
N PRO A 34 -13.74 -36.24 -32.38
CA PRO A 34 -15.19 -36.31 -32.38
C PRO A 34 -15.73 -36.69 -31.00
N ASN A 35 -16.74 -35.94 -30.54
CA ASN A 35 -17.78 -36.33 -29.57
C ASN A 35 -17.38 -37.39 -28.53
N ALA A 36 -16.68 -36.97 -27.49
CA ALA A 36 -16.74 -37.69 -26.22
C ALA A 36 -18.18 -37.56 -25.69
N LYS A 37 -18.83 -38.69 -25.37
CA LYS A 37 -20.12 -38.75 -24.67
C LYS A 37 -20.14 -37.71 -23.55
N ALA A 38 -21.22 -36.93 -23.45
CA ALA A 38 -21.44 -36.02 -22.32
C ALA A 38 -21.25 -36.82 -21.03
N ALA A 39 -20.17 -36.55 -20.31
CA ALA A 39 -20.00 -37.09 -18.97
C ALA A 39 -21.12 -36.51 -18.10
N ASP A 40 -21.74 -37.35 -17.27
CA ASP A 40 -22.78 -36.89 -16.34
C ASP A 40 -22.26 -35.70 -15.52
N ALA A 41 -23.09 -34.67 -15.36
CA ALA A 41 -22.72 -33.49 -14.60
C ALA A 41 -22.36 -33.87 -13.15
N TYR A 42 -21.14 -33.53 -12.74
CA TYR A 42 -20.61 -33.84 -11.42
C TYR A 42 -20.59 -32.61 -10.52
N ASP A 43 -20.45 -32.83 -9.22
CA ASP A 43 -20.41 -31.76 -8.23
C ASP A 43 -19.02 -31.09 -8.21
N VAL A 44 -19.02 -29.76 -8.33
CA VAL A 44 -17.83 -28.91 -8.21
C VAL A 44 -17.96 -28.05 -6.96
N THR A 45 -16.97 -28.11 -6.09
CA THR A 45 -16.88 -27.31 -4.86
C THR A 45 -16.15 -26.00 -5.12
N TYR A 46 -16.80 -24.88 -4.87
CA TYR A 46 -16.25 -23.53 -4.95
C TYR A 46 -15.80 -23.10 -3.56
N THR A 47 -14.51 -22.81 -3.40
CA THR A 47 -13.93 -22.30 -2.15
C THR A 47 -13.62 -20.82 -2.31
N PHE A 48 -13.77 -20.05 -1.24
CA PHE A 48 -13.70 -18.59 -1.34
C PHE A 48 -12.47 -18.02 -0.66
N ARG A 49 -11.89 -16.99 -1.27
CA ARG A 49 -10.83 -16.15 -0.68
C ARG A 49 -11.19 -14.69 -0.86
N SER A 50 -10.73 -13.84 0.05
CA SER A 50 -10.91 -12.39 -0.03
C SER A 50 -9.55 -11.71 -0.07
N THR A 51 -9.36 -10.79 -1.02
CA THR A 51 -8.12 -10.02 -1.18
C THR A 51 -8.42 -8.55 -1.44
N ASP A 52 -7.44 -7.68 -1.23
CA ASP A 52 -7.52 -6.29 -1.70
C ASP A 52 -7.19 -6.18 -3.20
N THR A 53 -7.27 -4.97 -3.75
CA THR A 53 -6.98 -4.67 -5.17
C THR A 53 -5.51 -4.87 -5.60
N TYR A 54 -4.66 -5.34 -4.68
CA TYR A 54 -3.26 -5.73 -4.89
C TYR A 54 -3.00 -7.21 -4.57
N GLY A 55 -4.07 -7.98 -4.36
CA GLY A 55 -4.04 -9.40 -4.04
C GLY A 55 -3.57 -9.70 -2.62
N ASN A 56 -3.51 -8.72 -1.72
CA ASN A 56 -3.16 -9.00 -0.33
C ASN A 56 -4.36 -9.65 0.38
N PRO A 57 -4.17 -10.75 1.14
CA PRO A 57 -5.26 -11.42 1.82
C PRO A 57 -6.01 -10.52 2.82
N ILE A 58 -7.34 -10.61 2.81
CA ILE A 58 -8.24 -9.97 3.76
C ILE A 58 -8.86 -11.04 4.64
N ASP A 59 -8.90 -10.80 5.96
CA ASP A 59 -9.65 -11.64 6.89
C ASP A 59 -11.16 -11.46 6.65
N SER A 60 -11.82 -12.53 6.23
CA SER A 60 -13.22 -12.52 5.81
C SER A 60 -13.90 -13.79 6.29
N PRO A 61 -15.15 -13.72 6.79
CA PRO A 61 -15.93 -14.90 7.15
C PRO A 61 -16.18 -15.84 5.96
N ALA A 62 -16.10 -15.33 4.72
CA ALA A 62 -16.21 -16.13 3.51
C ALA A 62 -15.03 -17.10 3.32
N ASN A 63 -13.85 -16.79 3.86
CA ASN A 63 -12.61 -17.55 3.58
C ASN A 63 -12.65 -18.99 4.08
N THR A 64 -13.57 -19.33 4.99
CA THR A 64 -13.76 -20.69 5.51
C THR A 64 -15.03 -21.35 4.98
N LYS A 65 -15.63 -20.79 3.93
CA LYS A 65 -16.90 -21.23 3.36
C LYS A 65 -16.66 -21.80 1.96
N SER A 66 -17.60 -22.63 1.55
CA SER A 66 -17.66 -23.19 0.21
C SER A 66 -19.11 -23.40 -0.21
N LEU A 67 -19.34 -23.46 -1.52
CA LEU A 67 -20.61 -23.85 -2.12
C LEU A 67 -20.36 -24.94 -3.17
N THR A 68 -21.40 -25.66 -3.53
CA THR A 68 -21.33 -26.69 -4.58
C THR A 68 -22.27 -26.32 -5.71
N ALA A 69 -21.82 -26.48 -6.95
CA ALA A 69 -22.65 -26.40 -8.14
C ALA A 69 -22.27 -27.53 -9.11
N LYS A 70 -23.16 -27.79 -10.08
CA LYS A 70 -22.90 -28.79 -11.12
C LYS A 70 -21.85 -28.28 -12.12
N SER A 71 -21.07 -29.19 -12.69
CA SER A 71 -20.01 -28.90 -13.65
C SER A 71 -20.49 -28.23 -14.95
N ASP A 72 -21.79 -28.27 -15.23
CA ASP A 72 -22.45 -27.62 -16.37
C ASP A 72 -23.15 -26.30 -15.99
N ALA A 73 -23.04 -25.86 -14.72
CA ALA A 73 -23.61 -24.60 -14.26
C ALA A 73 -22.84 -23.39 -14.81
N ASN A 74 -23.58 -22.38 -15.25
CA ASN A 74 -23.02 -21.11 -15.73
C ASN A 74 -22.90 -20.04 -14.63
N TRP A 75 -23.72 -20.16 -13.58
CA TRP A 75 -23.91 -19.13 -12.56
C TRP A 75 -23.90 -19.75 -11.17
N LEU A 76 -23.39 -19.01 -10.18
CA LEU A 76 -23.40 -19.39 -8.77
C LEU A 76 -23.95 -18.24 -7.92
N ASP A 77 -24.94 -18.54 -7.07
CA ASP A 77 -25.42 -17.58 -6.06
C ASP A 77 -24.51 -17.66 -4.83
N VAL A 78 -23.75 -16.59 -4.64
CA VAL A 78 -22.81 -16.43 -3.52
C VAL A 78 -23.27 -15.36 -2.52
N SER A 79 -24.45 -14.76 -2.73
CA SER A 79 -24.96 -13.60 -1.97
C SER A 79 -25.14 -13.87 -0.47
N SER A 80 -25.37 -15.14 -0.09
CA SER A 80 -25.51 -15.56 1.31
C SER A 80 -24.16 -15.75 2.04
N VAL A 81 -23.06 -15.86 1.28
CA VAL A 81 -21.74 -16.20 1.81
C VAL A 81 -20.75 -15.04 1.69
N ILE A 82 -20.86 -14.26 0.63
CA ILE A 82 -19.92 -13.21 0.27
C ILE A 82 -20.49 -11.86 0.70
N PRO A 83 -19.90 -11.20 1.70
CA PRO A 83 -20.39 -9.91 2.14
C PRO A 83 -19.99 -8.80 1.16
N GLU A 84 -20.89 -7.86 0.90
CA GLU A 84 -20.59 -6.68 0.06
C GLU A 84 -19.56 -5.74 0.71
N THR A 85 -19.48 -5.78 2.05
CA THR A 85 -18.52 -4.97 2.81
C THR A 85 -17.88 -5.77 3.94
N LEU A 86 -16.61 -5.49 4.23
CA LEU A 86 -15.88 -6.07 5.36
C LEU A 86 -15.30 -4.97 6.25
N SER A 87 -15.02 -5.34 7.50
CA SER A 87 -14.41 -4.47 8.51
C SER A 87 -15.11 -3.10 8.63
N ASN A 88 -16.42 -3.12 8.88
CA ASN A 88 -17.27 -1.93 8.96
C ASN A 88 -17.17 -0.99 7.74
N GLY A 89 -17.14 -1.54 6.53
CA GLY A 89 -17.09 -0.75 5.30
C GLY A 89 -15.73 -0.18 4.95
N ARG A 90 -14.65 -0.60 5.64
CA ARG A 90 -13.28 -0.34 5.15
C ARG A 90 -13.08 -0.97 3.78
N TYR A 91 -13.56 -2.20 3.61
CA TYR A 91 -13.46 -2.92 2.36
C TYR A 91 -14.83 -2.98 1.71
N THR A 92 -14.92 -2.61 0.44
CA THR A 92 -16.14 -2.80 -0.37
C THR A 92 -15.83 -3.71 -1.53
N ILE A 93 -16.70 -4.66 -1.78
CA ILE A 93 -16.49 -5.63 -2.85
C ILE A 93 -16.35 -4.92 -4.21
N HIS A 94 -15.43 -5.41 -5.03
CA HIS A 94 -15.04 -4.77 -6.28
C HIS A 94 -15.07 -5.72 -7.47
N GLY A 95 -14.78 -7.00 -7.28
CA GLY A 95 -14.78 -7.98 -8.35
C GLY A 95 -14.41 -9.36 -7.87
N TYR A 96 -14.18 -10.28 -8.79
CA TYR A 96 -13.71 -11.62 -8.48
C TYR A 96 -12.98 -12.25 -9.67
N TYR A 97 -12.27 -13.33 -9.41
CA TYR A 97 -11.68 -14.20 -10.42
C TYR A 97 -11.64 -15.65 -9.93
N THR A 98 -11.54 -16.59 -10.86
CA THR A 98 -11.64 -18.03 -10.60
C THR A 98 -10.47 -18.78 -11.25
N ASP A 99 -10.06 -19.90 -10.64
CA ASP A 99 -9.00 -20.78 -11.16
C ASP A 99 -9.52 -21.95 -12.03
N ASN A 100 -10.65 -21.70 -12.70
CA ASN A 100 -11.38 -22.69 -13.48
C ASN A 100 -10.88 -22.85 -14.93
N ASP A 101 -9.91 -22.04 -15.36
CA ASP A 101 -9.26 -22.15 -16.68
C ASP A 101 -8.06 -23.12 -16.63
N TYR A 102 -8.01 -24.04 -17.58
CA TYR A 102 -6.93 -25.03 -17.73
C TYR A 102 -5.56 -24.39 -17.96
N SER A 103 -5.51 -23.23 -18.63
CA SER A 103 -4.29 -22.50 -18.99
C SER A 103 -3.62 -21.80 -17.80
N GLY A 104 -4.34 -21.67 -16.68
CA GLY A 104 -3.90 -20.89 -15.52
C GLY A 104 -4.12 -19.39 -15.66
N GLN A 105 -4.74 -18.92 -16.75
CA GLN A 105 -5.25 -17.56 -16.88
C GLN A 105 -6.50 -17.38 -16.00
N TYR A 106 -6.59 -16.26 -15.29
CA TYR A 106 -7.79 -15.92 -14.54
C TYR A 106 -8.44 -14.68 -15.16
N ASN A 107 -9.68 -14.84 -15.61
CA ASN A 107 -10.47 -13.71 -16.07
C ASN A 107 -10.96 -12.93 -14.85
N TYR A 108 -10.66 -11.63 -14.83
CA TYR A 108 -11.09 -10.76 -13.76
C TYR A 108 -12.43 -10.13 -14.09
N HIS A 109 -13.40 -10.39 -13.24
CA HIS A 109 -14.77 -9.92 -13.38
C HIS A 109 -15.00 -8.77 -12.39
N GLN A 110 -15.01 -7.55 -12.92
CA GLN A 110 -15.28 -6.36 -12.13
C GLN A 110 -16.78 -6.18 -11.90
N PHE A 111 -17.14 -5.86 -10.66
CA PHE A 111 -18.50 -5.44 -10.29
C PHE A 111 -18.70 -3.97 -10.67
N GLY A 112 -19.10 -3.76 -11.93
CA GLY A 112 -19.63 -2.49 -12.40
C GLY A 112 -18.81 -1.77 -13.47
N TYR A 113 -19.27 -1.89 -14.72
CA TYR A 113 -19.23 -0.80 -15.71
C TYR A 113 -20.64 -0.35 -16.16
N ARG A 114 -21.69 -1.03 -15.70
CA ARG A 114 -23.11 -0.71 -15.96
C ARG A 114 -23.91 -1.08 -14.71
N GLU A 115 -24.61 -0.11 -14.14
CA GLU A 115 -25.77 -0.14 -13.21
C GLU A 115 -26.19 -1.45 -12.47
N PHE A 116 -25.28 -2.34 -12.10
CA PHE A 116 -25.60 -3.51 -11.30
C PHE A 116 -25.08 -3.31 -9.88
N GLU A 117 -26.01 -3.17 -8.94
CA GLU A 117 -25.75 -3.24 -7.51
C GLU A 117 -25.00 -4.55 -7.21
N ALA A 118 -23.92 -4.49 -6.43
CA ALA A 118 -23.10 -5.66 -6.10
C ALA A 118 -23.96 -6.84 -5.59
N ALA A 119 -25.01 -6.53 -4.81
CA ALA A 119 -26.02 -7.48 -4.36
C ALA A 119 -26.65 -8.34 -5.48
N LYS A 120 -26.87 -7.77 -6.68
CA LYS A 120 -27.43 -8.48 -7.84
C LYS A 120 -26.38 -9.39 -8.47
N VAL A 121 -25.16 -8.88 -8.65
CA VAL A 121 -24.07 -9.65 -9.27
C VAL A 121 -23.69 -10.84 -8.39
N LEU A 122 -23.74 -10.70 -7.06
CA LEU A 122 -23.47 -11.80 -6.14
C LEU A 122 -24.48 -12.95 -6.21
N LYS A 123 -25.66 -12.76 -6.80
CA LYS A 123 -26.61 -13.86 -7.03
C LYS A 123 -26.28 -14.69 -8.26
N GLU A 124 -25.50 -14.13 -9.18
CA GLU A 124 -25.26 -14.69 -10.50
C GLU A 124 -23.80 -14.44 -10.90
N ILE A 125 -22.85 -14.84 -10.05
CA ILE A 125 -21.44 -14.76 -10.48
C ILE A 125 -21.24 -15.76 -11.60
N ASN A 126 -20.59 -15.32 -12.68
CA ASN A 126 -20.24 -16.16 -13.81
C ASN A 126 -19.16 -17.16 -13.38
N ILE A 127 -19.44 -18.45 -13.55
CA ILE A 127 -18.55 -19.58 -13.30
C ILE A 127 -18.42 -20.47 -14.55
N HIS A 128 -18.66 -19.88 -15.72
CA HIS A 128 -18.85 -20.54 -17.01
C HIS A 128 -17.89 -21.72 -17.22
N TYR A 129 -18.49 -22.86 -17.58
CA TYR A 129 -17.87 -24.15 -17.90
C TYR A 129 -16.47 -24.29 -17.31
N PRO A 130 -16.35 -24.71 -16.04
CA PRO A 130 -15.04 -24.85 -15.47
C PRO A 130 -14.31 -25.93 -16.28
N GLU A 131 -13.29 -25.51 -17.06
CA GLU A 131 -12.44 -26.36 -17.89
C GLU A 131 -11.46 -27.10 -16.97
N LEU A 132 -12.03 -27.87 -16.06
CA LEU A 132 -11.30 -28.56 -15.02
C LEU A 132 -10.50 -29.69 -15.64
N LYS A 133 -9.23 -29.79 -15.24
CA LYS A 133 -8.43 -30.99 -15.47
C LYS A 133 -9.23 -32.19 -14.96
N ALA A 134 -9.19 -33.31 -15.69
CA ALA A 134 -9.86 -34.55 -15.29
C ALA A 134 -9.53 -34.87 -13.81
N GLY A 135 -10.57 -34.99 -12.98
CA GLY A 135 -10.45 -35.25 -11.53
C GLY A 135 -10.35 -34.02 -10.63
N LYS A 136 -10.28 -32.78 -11.16
CA LYS A 136 -10.38 -31.55 -10.35
C LYS A 136 -11.86 -31.25 -10.08
N THR A 137 -12.29 -31.35 -8.83
CA THR A 137 -13.67 -31.06 -8.38
C THR A 137 -13.73 -29.83 -7.47
N THR A 138 -12.66 -29.02 -7.43
CA THR A 138 -12.59 -27.82 -6.59
C THR A 138 -12.14 -26.62 -7.42
N VAL A 139 -12.87 -25.51 -7.31
CA VAL A 139 -12.52 -24.21 -7.87
C VAL A 139 -12.23 -23.23 -6.72
N ASN A 140 -11.11 -22.53 -6.80
CA ASN A 140 -10.78 -21.40 -5.95
C ASN A 140 -11.35 -20.13 -6.59
N THR A 141 -12.26 -19.47 -5.88
CA THR A 141 -12.84 -18.19 -6.26
C THR A 141 -12.32 -17.12 -5.32
N THR A 142 -11.62 -16.12 -5.87
CA THR A 142 -11.09 -15.00 -5.09
C THR A 142 -11.92 -13.76 -5.34
N PHE A 143 -12.52 -13.22 -4.29
CA PHE A 143 -13.20 -11.92 -4.30
C PHE A 143 -12.23 -10.81 -3.95
N VAL A 144 -12.30 -9.73 -4.70
CA VAL A 144 -11.44 -8.55 -4.59
C VAL A 144 -12.24 -7.42 -4.00
N TYR A 145 -11.67 -6.75 -3.00
CA TYR A 145 -12.29 -5.64 -2.29
C TYR A 145 -11.43 -4.38 -2.40
N ASP A 146 -12.10 -3.26 -2.58
CA ASP A 146 -11.52 -1.93 -2.45
C ASP A 146 -11.26 -1.60 -0.98
N ASP A 147 -9.99 -1.43 -0.60
CA ASP A 147 -9.63 -0.83 0.69
C ASP A 147 -9.81 0.70 0.65
N LYS A 148 -10.88 1.21 1.25
CA LYS A 148 -11.18 2.65 1.33
C LYS A 148 -10.19 3.44 2.20
N GLN A 149 -9.27 2.77 2.90
CA GLN A 149 -8.20 3.41 3.66
C GLN A 149 -6.82 3.31 2.98
N SER A 150 -6.72 2.54 1.88
CA SER A 150 -5.47 2.45 1.15
C SER A 150 -5.16 3.77 0.46
N THR A 151 -3.90 4.22 0.61
CA THR A 151 -3.34 5.36 -0.14
C THR A 151 -2.57 4.90 -1.37
N ARG A 152 -2.58 3.59 -1.67
CA ARG A 152 -1.96 3.08 -2.89
C ARG A 152 -2.81 3.49 -4.08
N GLU A 153 -2.15 3.76 -5.20
CA GLU A 153 -2.84 4.06 -6.45
C GLU A 153 -3.81 2.93 -6.83
N ARG A 154 -4.94 3.30 -7.41
CA ARG A 154 -6.02 2.35 -7.72
C ARG A 154 -6.17 2.08 -9.21
N SER A 155 -5.19 2.53 -9.98
CA SER A 155 -5.10 2.38 -11.42
C SER A 155 -3.65 2.60 -11.81
N VAL A 156 -3.21 1.96 -12.89
CA VAL A 156 -1.97 2.33 -13.55
C VAL A 156 -2.20 3.57 -14.44
N THR A 157 -1.15 4.34 -14.66
CA THR A 157 -1.16 5.48 -15.58
C THR A 157 -0.17 5.22 -16.71
N LEU A 158 -0.61 5.34 -17.96
CA LEU A 158 0.27 5.17 -19.10
C LEU A 158 1.12 6.42 -19.34
N PRO A 159 2.39 6.29 -19.75
CA PRO A 159 3.19 7.44 -20.17
C PRO A 159 2.60 8.07 -21.45
N GLU A 160 2.87 9.35 -21.68
CA GLU A 160 2.29 10.13 -22.79
C GLU A 160 2.51 9.46 -24.16
N GLY A 161 3.72 8.98 -24.44
CA GLY A 161 4.03 8.28 -25.69
C GLY A 161 3.25 6.98 -25.90
N ALA A 162 2.76 6.33 -24.84
CA ALA A 162 1.91 5.14 -24.95
C ALA A 162 0.44 5.50 -25.28
N LEU A 163 0.06 6.78 -25.16
CA LEU A 163 -1.26 7.26 -25.56
C LEU A 163 -1.38 7.35 -27.10
N GLU A 164 -0.26 7.45 -27.80
CA GLU A 164 -0.17 7.61 -29.24
C GLU A 164 0.07 6.28 -29.98
N ARG A 165 -0.95 5.83 -30.73
CA ARG A 165 -0.88 4.66 -31.61
C ARG A 165 -0.45 5.09 -33.00
N GLU A 166 0.73 4.68 -33.44
CA GLU A 166 1.32 5.09 -34.71
C GLU A 166 1.40 3.91 -35.67
N ALA A 167 0.63 3.96 -36.77
CA ALA A 167 0.63 2.91 -37.78
C ALA A 167 2.05 2.68 -38.33
N GLY A 168 2.41 1.43 -38.57
CA GLY A 168 3.76 1.05 -39.01
C GLY A 168 4.77 0.90 -37.86
N LYS A 169 4.39 1.18 -36.60
CA LYS A 169 5.28 1.07 -35.44
C LYS A 169 4.79 0.08 -34.40
N LEU A 170 5.70 -0.36 -33.53
CA LEU A 170 5.39 -0.91 -32.22
C LEU A 170 6.21 -0.16 -31.16
N LYS A 171 5.54 0.45 -30.18
CA LYS A 171 6.20 1.21 -29.10
C LYS A 171 6.10 0.47 -27.78
N THR A 172 7.22 0.31 -27.09
CA THR A 172 7.26 -0.30 -25.75
C THR A 172 7.77 0.66 -24.69
N PHE A 173 7.18 0.56 -23.50
CA PHE A 173 7.46 1.45 -22.38
C PHE A 173 7.68 0.64 -21.10
N TYR A 174 8.58 1.10 -20.24
CA TYR A 174 8.93 0.42 -18.99
C TYR A 174 8.81 1.42 -17.85
N THR A 175 7.75 1.31 -17.05
CA THR A 175 7.36 2.37 -16.11
C THR A 175 6.98 1.84 -14.74
N ASP A 176 6.97 2.70 -13.73
CA ASP A 176 6.25 2.42 -12.49
C ASP A 176 4.73 2.58 -12.66
N ILE A 177 3.98 2.34 -11.59
CA ILE A 177 2.51 2.46 -11.55
C ILE A 177 1.97 3.82 -12.00
N ASN A 178 2.75 4.90 -11.83
CA ASN A 178 2.35 6.26 -12.18
C ASN A 178 2.77 6.67 -13.60
N GLY A 179 3.42 5.77 -14.35
CA GLY A 179 3.95 6.07 -15.68
C GLY A 179 5.34 6.71 -15.64
N LYS A 180 6.03 6.76 -14.49
CA LYS A 180 7.43 7.22 -14.43
C LYS A 180 8.33 6.20 -15.11
N GLU A 181 9.20 6.65 -16.02
CA GLU A 181 10.13 5.79 -16.73
C GLU A 181 11.13 5.10 -15.77
N ILE A 182 11.30 3.79 -15.95
CA ILE A 182 12.23 2.91 -15.22
C ILE A 182 13.36 2.43 -16.12
N SER A 183 13.08 2.27 -17.42
CA SER A 183 14.05 1.95 -18.46
C SER A 183 13.62 2.64 -19.76
N PRO A 184 14.56 3.04 -20.64
CA PRO A 184 14.24 3.72 -21.88
C PRO A 184 13.18 2.99 -22.71
N SER A 185 12.22 3.75 -23.22
CA SER A 185 11.26 3.25 -24.22
C SER A 185 11.95 2.76 -25.50
N ILE A 186 11.33 1.81 -26.20
CA ILE A 186 11.83 1.29 -27.47
C ILE A 186 10.76 1.48 -28.53
N VAL A 187 11.14 2.06 -29.67
CA VAL A 187 10.28 2.24 -30.83
C VAL A 187 10.83 1.42 -31.98
N TYR A 188 10.02 0.48 -32.47
CA TYR A 188 10.34 -0.33 -33.64
C TYR A 188 9.56 0.15 -34.85
N ASP A 189 10.22 0.23 -36.00
CA ASP A 189 9.52 -0.04 -37.27
C ASP A 189 8.95 -1.45 -37.23
N TYR A 190 7.68 -1.61 -37.60
CA TYR A 190 6.96 -2.85 -37.34
C TYR A 190 7.60 -4.06 -38.04
N ASP A 191 8.16 -3.88 -39.23
CA ASP A 191 8.91 -4.92 -39.95
C ASP A 191 10.17 -5.36 -39.20
N LYS A 192 10.80 -4.46 -38.43
CA LYS A 192 12.00 -4.70 -37.61
C LYS A 192 11.73 -5.22 -36.19
N VAL A 193 10.47 -5.37 -35.78
CA VAL A 193 10.15 -5.97 -34.47
C VAL A 193 10.72 -7.39 -34.42
N PRO A 194 11.56 -7.73 -33.41
CA PRO A 194 12.16 -9.05 -33.29
C PRO A 194 11.09 -10.09 -32.95
N THR A 195 11.25 -11.31 -33.50
CA THR A 195 10.40 -12.46 -33.16
C THR A 195 10.51 -12.83 -31.68
N TYR A 196 11.71 -12.65 -31.11
CA TYR A 196 12.00 -12.90 -29.71
C TYR A 196 12.97 -11.85 -29.16
N TYR A 197 12.60 -11.22 -28.06
CA TYR A 197 13.40 -10.24 -27.35
C TYR A 197 13.95 -10.84 -26.06
N SER A 198 15.21 -11.29 -26.10
CA SER A 198 15.90 -11.95 -24.97
C SER A 198 16.13 -11.02 -23.79
N ASP A 199 16.30 -9.73 -24.05
CA ASP A 199 16.79 -8.76 -23.08
C ASP A 199 15.70 -8.19 -22.19
N PHE A 200 14.46 -8.67 -22.32
CA PHE A 200 13.38 -8.31 -21.42
C PHE A 200 13.74 -8.70 -19.99
N LYS A 201 13.78 -7.69 -19.10
CA LYS A 201 14.12 -7.87 -17.69
C LYS A 201 12.86 -7.90 -16.84
N ASN A 202 12.69 -8.98 -16.09
CA ASN A 202 11.68 -9.05 -15.03
C ASN A 202 12.03 -8.16 -13.83
N GLU A 203 13.30 -7.79 -13.68
CA GLU A 203 13.78 -6.89 -12.62
C GLU A 203 14.75 -5.84 -13.16
N ILE A 204 14.54 -4.58 -12.77
CA ILE A 204 15.33 -3.43 -13.20
C ILE A 204 15.55 -2.53 -11.98
N ASN A 205 16.79 -2.34 -11.55
CA ASN A 205 17.16 -1.37 -10.51
C ASN A 205 16.29 -1.43 -9.22
N GLY A 206 16.00 -2.64 -8.72
CA GLY A 206 15.17 -2.84 -7.52
C GLY A 206 13.65 -2.74 -7.76
N TYR A 207 13.24 -2.67 -9.02
CA TYR A 207 11.85 -2.77 -9.46
C TYR A 207 11.58 -4.14 -10.07
N ARG A 208 10.39 -4.69 -9.86
CA ARG A 208 9.96 -5.99 -10.38
C ARG A 208 8.72 -5.84 -11.24
N TYR A 209 8.69 -6.54 -12.37
CA TYR A 209 7.59 -6.55 -13.32
C TYR A 209 6.32 -7.15 -12.68
N VAL A 210 5.19 -6.45 -12.80
CA VAL A 210 3.93 -6.80 -12.12
C VAL A 210 2.69 -6.75 -13.01
N ALA A 211 2.70 -5.97 -14.08
CA ALA A 211 1.56 -5.84 -14.99
C ALA A 211 2.00 -5.33 -16.36
N MET A 212 1.16 -5.49 -17.38
CA MET A 212 1.32 -4.82 -18.66
C MET A 212 -0.03 -4.33 -19.19
N VAL A 213 0.01 -3.25 -19.95
CA VAL A 213 -1.11 -2.76 -20.73
C VAL A 213 -0.73 -2.79 -22.20
N VAL A 214 -1.54 -3.48 -23.01
CA VAL A 214 -1.41 -3.50 -24.46
C VAL A 214 -2.55 -2.69 -25.05
N ARG A 215 -2.20 -1.71 -25.87
CA ARG A 215 -3.16 -0.90 -26.61
C ARG A 215 -3.03 -1.27 -28.08
N ASN A 216 -4.02 -1.98 -28.61
CA ASN A 216 -4.02 -2.36 -30.02
C ASN A 216 -4.37 -1.15 -30.91
N PRO A 217 -4.02 -1.19 -32.21
CA PRO A 217 -4.44 -0.18 -33.18
C PRO A 217 -5.95 0.07 -33.15
N LYS A 218 -6.39 1.28 -33.52
CA LYS A 218 -7.84 1.54 -33.63
C LYS A 218 -8.44 0.72 -34.78
N PRO A 219 -9.68 0.21 -34.67
CA PRO A 219 -10.66 0.46 -33.61
C PRO A 219 -10.59 -0.52 -32.43
N TRP A 220 -9.58 -1.40 -32.38
CA TRP A 220 -9.44 -2.37 -31.30
C TRP A 220 -9.06 -1.66 -29.99
N GLY A 221 -9.53 -2.22 -28.87
CA GLY A 221 -9.34 -1.62 -27.56
C GLY A 221 -8.05 -2.04 -26.87
N SER A 222 -8.00 -1.70 -25.59
CA SER A 222 -6.86 -1.91 -24.71
C SER A 222 -7.10 -3.08 -23.76
N TYR A 223 -6.03 -3.74 -23.36
CA TYR A 223 -6.03 -4.93 -22.50
C TYR A 223 -5.06 -4.69 -21.35
N ILE A 224 -5.45 -5.07 -20.13
CA ILE A 224 -4.55 -5.09 -18.97
C ILE A 224 -4.34 -6.52 -18.49
N TYR A 225 -3.09 -6.88 -18.32
CA TYR A 225 -2.64 -8.16 -17.80
C TYR A 225 -1.84 -7.94 -16.52
N THR A 226 -2.13 -8.70 -15.48
CA THR A 226 -1.44 -8.60 -14.18
C THR A 226 -0.83 -9.94 -13.80
N LEU A 227 0.30 -9.89 -13.09
CA LEU A 227 1.07 -11.08 -12.73
C LEU A 227 0.52 -11.75 -11.47
N ASP A 228 0.04 -12.99 -11.61
CA ASP A 228 -0.40 -13.92 -10.54
C ASP A 228 -1.56 -13.45 -9.63
N LYS A 229 -1.83 -12.14 -9.55
CA LYS A 229 -2.81 -11.52 -8.66
C LYS A 229 -3.30 -10.17 -9.23
N PRO A 230 -4.43 -9.65 -8.74
CA PRO A 230 -4.86 -8.30 -9.05
C PRO A 230 -3.77 -7.27 -8.71
N PHE A 231 -3.63 -6.26 -9.56
CA PHE A 231 -2.72 -5.15 -9.35
C PHE A 231 -3.40 -3.85 -9.75
N ALA A 232 -3.34 -2.84 -8.87
CA ALA A 232 -3.90 -1.51 -9.10
C ALA A 232 -5.35 -1.56 -9.61
N ASN A 233 -6.16 -2.43 -9.00
CA ASN A 233 -7.56 -2.64 -9.36
C ASN A 233 -7.83 -3.05 -10.83
N MET A 234 -6.78 -3.43 -11.56
CA MET A 234 -6.85 -3.74 -12.99
C MET A 234 -7.44 -2.59 -13.82
N GLN A 235 -7.16 -1.35 -13.40
CA GLN A 235 -7.65 -0.13 -14.03
C GLN A 235 -6.52 0.68 -14.65
N VAL A 236 -6.86 1.44 -15.69
CA VAL A 236 -5.96 2.38 -16.34
C VAL A 236 -6.60 3.77 -16.32
N SER A 237 -5.94 4.74 -15.71
CA SER A 237 -6.54 6.04 -15.36
C SER A 237 -6.79 6.96 -16.57
N ASN A 238 -5.94 6.87 -17.59
CA ASN A 238 -5.85 7.85 -18.67
C ASN A 238 -6.24 7.29 -20.05
N ILE A 239 -7.07 6.23 -20.07
CA ILE A 239 -7.71 5.71 -21.28
C ILE A 239 -9.17 5.32 -20.97
N THR A 240 -10.00 5.25 -22.00
CA THR A 240 -11.42 4.89 -21.87
C THR A 240 -11.80 3.65 -22.66
N ASP A 241 -10.85 3.03 -23.38
CA ASP A 241 -11.06 1.90 -24.29
C ASP A 241 -10.54 0.57 -23.74
N LEU A 242 -10.45 0.43 -22.41
CA LEU A 242 -10.10 -0.83 -21.74
C LEU A 242 -11.22 -1.86 -21.93
N LEU A 243 -10.91 -3.01 -22.54
CA LEU A 243 -11.87 -4.06 -22.88
C LEU A 243 -11.79 -5.26 -21.94
N THR A 244 -10.57 -5.74 -21.67
CA THR A 244 -10.34 -7.00 -20.94
C THR A 244 -9.31 -6.81 -19.84
N GLN A 245 -9.57 -7.49 -18.72
CA GLN A 245 -8.76 -7.52 -17.52
C GLN A 245 -8.46 -9.00 -17.20
N SER A 246 -7.18 -9.41 -17.28
CA SER A 246 -6.79 -10.80 -16.97
C SER A 246 -5.60 -10.86 -16.02
N ILE A 247 -5.59 -11.89 -15.18
CA ILE A 247 -4.46 -12.24 -14.34
C ILE A 247 -3.78 -13.43 -15.01
N LEU A 248 -2.49 -13.32 -15.25
CA LEU A 248 -1.72 -14.32 -15.99
C LEU A 248 -0.54 -14.80 -15.14
N PRO A 249 -0.18 -16.09 -15.25
CA PRO A 249 1.01 -16.60 -14.60
C PRO A 249 2.28 -16.06 -15.27
N LEU A 250 3.39 -16.05 -14.52
CA LEU A 250 4.66 -15.44 -14.95
C LEU A 250 5.14 -15.88 -16.33
N ASN A 251 5.09 -17.17 -16.62
CA ASN A 251 5.53 -17.73 -17.90
C ASN A 251 4.75 -17.17 -19.10
N TYR A 252 3.43 -16.96 -18.96
CA TYR A 252 2.60 -16.36 -20.00
C TYR A 252 2.93 -14.87 -20.17
N MET A 253 3.02 -14.13 -19.06
CA MET A 253 3.41 -12.72 -19.08
C MET A 253 4.78 -12.50 -19.74
N LEU A 254 5.76 -13.35 -19.42
CA LEU A 254 7.08 -13.32 -20.05
C LEU A 254 7.00 -13.71 -21.54
N GLY A 255 6.15 -14.66 -21.91
CA GLY A 255 5.88 -15.00 -23.30
C GLY A 255 5.36 -13.80 -24.10
N LEU A 256 4.37 -13.08 -23.57
CA LEU A 256 3.82 -11.85 -24.16
C LEU A 256 4.89 -10.76 -24.29
N SER A 257 5.73 -10.62 -23.27
CA SER A 257 6.74 -9.56 -23.20
C SER A 257 7.94 -9.83 -24.13
N LYS A 258 8.27 -11.11 -24.38
CA LYS A 258 9.40 -11.49 -25.22
C LYS A 258 9.02 -11.71 -26.68
N LYS A 259 7.78 -12.09 -27.00
CA LYS A 259 7.32 -12.35 -28.38
C LYS A 259 6.50 -11.19 -28.95
N MET A 260 7.10 -10.02 -29.05
CA MET A 260 6.38 -8.77 -29.38
C MET A 260 5.72 -8.75 -30.77
N LYS A 261 6.18 -9.58 -31.71
CA LYS A 261 5.61 -9.69 -33.07
C LYS A 261 4.16 -10.20 -33.11
N GLN A 262 3.63 -10.67 -31.98
CA GLN A 262 2.22 -11.04 -31.85
C GLN A 262 1.28 -9.83 -31.71
N PHE A 263 1.80 -8.63 -31.44
CA PHE A 263 1.00 -7.41 -31.38
C PHE A 263 0.94 -6.76 -32.75
N ASP A 264 -0.17 -6.14 -33.11
CA ASP A 264 -0.35 -5.55 -34.43
C ASP A 264 0.44 -4.24 -34.63
N SER A 265 0.68 -3.90 -35.89
CA SER A 265 1.23 -2.60 -36.31
C SER A 265 0.35 -1.44 -35.83
N GLY A 266 0.92 -0.50 -35.09
CA GLY A 266 0.17 0.57 -34.40
C GLY A 266 -0.12 0.29 -32.94
N SER A 267 0.35 -0.85 -32.39
CA SER A 267 0.19 -1.15 -30.97
C SER A 267 1.19 -0.39 -30.09
N THR A 268 0.81 -0.23 -28.82
CA THR A 268 1.76 0.11 -27.74
C THR A 268 1.68 -0.94 -26.64
N ALA A 269 2.82 -1.25 -26.02
CA ALA A 269 2.90 -2.13 -24.86
C ALA A 269 3.61 -1.40 -23.71
N THR A 270 2.92 -1.21 -22.59
CA THR A 270 3.51 -0.62 -21.39
C THR A 270 3.68 -1.70 -20.33
N TYR A 271 4.92 -1.92 -19.89
CA TYR A 271 5.29 -2.86 -18.85
C TYR A 271 5.47 -2.11 -17.53
N PHE A 272 4.68 -2.50 -16.53
CA PHE A 272 4.64 -1.89 -15.22
C PHE A 272 5.50 -2.64 -14.22
N TYR A 273 6.28 -1.88 -13.45
CA TYR A 273 7.14 -2.40 -12.40
C TYR A 273 6.82 -1.77 -11.03
N GLU A 274 6.93 -2.58 -9.98
CA GLU A 274 6.78 -2.14 -8.59
C GLU A 274 8.14 -2.16 -7.89
N LYS A 275 8.46 -1.09 -7.15
CA LYS A 275 9.68 -1.05 -6.34
C LYS A 275 9.58 -2.09 -5.23
N TYR A 276 10.52 -3.02 -5.17
CA TYR A 276 10.57 -4.08 -4.15
C TYR A 276 11.84 -4.01 -3.32
N ALA A 277 12.91 -3.41 -3.85
CA ALA A 277 14.18 -3.25 -3.18
C ALA A 277 14.79 -1.86 -3.43
N ALA A 278 15.79 -1.53 -2.63
CA ALA A 278 16.56 -0.30 -2.75
C ALA A 278 18.03 -0.57 -2.44
N ASN A 279 18.91 0.32 -2.92
CA ASN A 279 20.34 0.21 -2.72
C ASN A 279 20.76 0.84 -1.39
N LEU A 280 21.54 0.11 -0.60
CA LEU A 280 22.32 0.65 0.52
C LEU A 280 23.76 0.83 0.07
N THR A 281 24.20 2.09 -0.03
CA THR A 281 25.58 2.45 -0.36
C THR A 281 26.32 2.86 0.91
N VAL A 282 27.44 2.20 1.18
CA VAL A 282 28.36 2.47 2.30
C VAL A 282 29.60 3.15 1.74
N GLU A 283 29.81 4.42 2.07
CA GLU A 283 31.00 5.18 1.67
C GLU A 283 32.01 5.26 2.83
N TYR A 284 33.30 5.17 2.48
CA TYR A 284 34.41 5.33 3.42
C TYR A 284 35.14 6.63 3.09
N LEU A 285 35.12 7.56 4.04
CA LEU A 285 35.63 8.93 3.86
C LEU A 285 36.79 9.18 4.83
N ASP A 286 37.75 10.01 4.42
CA ASP A 286 38.81 10.52 5.30
C ASP A 286 38.31 11.64 6.25
N GLU A 287 39.20 12.18 7.08
CA GLU A 287 38.88 13.25 8.04
C GLU A 287 38.40 14.54 7.36
N ALA A 288 38.81 14.78 6.10
CA ALA A 288 38.37 15.90 5.27
C ALA A 288 37.05 15.63 4.52
N GLY A 289 36.50 14.41 4.63
CA GLY A 289 35.27 14.00 3.94
C GLY A 289 35.48 13.54 2.50
N LYS A 290 36.72 13.29 2.07
CA LYS A 290 37.03 12.77 0.74
C LYS A 290 36.99 11.24 0.73
N ALA A 291 36.47 10.65 -0.35
CA ALA A 291 36.41 9.21 -0.52
C ALA A 291 37.81 8.57 -0.48
N MET A 292 37.95 7.50 0.28
CA MET A 292 39.20 6.75 0.39
C MET A 292 39.42 5.90 -0.87
N ALA A 293 40.48 6.18 -1.63
CA ALA A 293 40.76 5.48 -2.90
C ALA A 293 40.94 3.96 -2.72
N ASP A 294 41.60 3.56 -1.64
CA ASP A 294 41.88 2.14 -1.35
C ASP A 294 40.66 1.39 -0.79
N HIS A 295 39.58 2.10 -0.47
CA HIS A 295 38.35 1.54 0.08
C HIS A 295 37.14 2.14 -0.65
N PRO A 296 36.80 1.63 -1.86
CA PRO A 296 35.69 2.15 -2.63
C PRO A 296 34.35 1.87 -1.95
N ALA A 297 33.37 2.71 -2.25
CA ALA A 297 32.02 2.57 -1.72
C ALA A 297 31.44 1.19 -2.06
N GLN A 298 30.81 0.55 -1.07
CA GLN A 298 30.15 -0.74 -1.25
C GLN A 298 28.66 -0.50 -1.44
N THR A 299 28.04 -1.14 -2.43
CA THR A 299 26.60 -1.05 -2.63
C THR A 299 25.99 -2.44 -2.57
N LYS A 300 24.95 -2.60 -1.76
CA LYS A 300 24.14 -3.82 -1.71
C LYS A 300 22.67 -3.50 -1.81
N GLN A 301 21.92 -4.35 -2.49
CA GLN A 301 20.49 -4.19 -2.63
C GLN A 301 19.77 -4.91 -1.47
N LEU A 302 18.78 -4.25 -0.88
CA LEU A 302 18.00 -4.77 0.24
C LEU A 302 16.50 -4.61 -0.05
N ASP A 303 15.70 -5.61 0.33
CA ASP A 303 14.25 -5.56 0.21
C ASP A 303 13.66 -4.41 1.02
N LEU A 304 12.67 -3.71 0.47
CA LEU A 304 12.01 -2.59 1.15
C LEU A 304 11.43 -3.00 2.52
N ASN A 305 11.47 -2.06 3.46
CA ASN A 305 11.04 -2.19 4.85
C ASN A 305 11.87 -3.14 5.73
N THR A 306 12.97 -3.70 5.22
CA THR A 306 13.93 -4.46 6.02
C THR A 306 14.85 -3.56 6.84
N ASP A 307 15.29 -4.06 7.99
CA ASP A 307 16.28 -3.37 8.82
C ASP A 307 17.69 -3.70 8.33
N TYR A 308 18.58 -2.71 8.32
CA TYR A 308 20.01 -2.88 8.04
C TYR A 308 20.86 -2.50 9.25
N SER A 309 22.07 -3.06 9.31
CA SER A 309 23.05 -2.85 10.37
C SER A 309 24.45 -3.00 9.79
N GLU A 310 25.12 -1.89 9.54
CA GLU A 310 26.49 -1.87 9.03
C GLU A 310 27.47 -1.50 10.14
N GLU A 311 28.63 -2.13 10.13
CA GLU A 311 29.73 -1.83 11.03
C GLU A 311 30.91 -1.29 10.22
N ALA A 312 31.62 -0.33 10.79
CA ALA A 312 32.80 0.24 10.16
C ALA A 312 33.90 -0.83 10.09
N PRO A 313 34.41 -1.19 8.88
CA PRO A 313 35.52 -2.11 8.78
C PRO A 313 36.78 -1.58 9.47
N GLU A 314 37.57 -2.48 10.02
CA GLU A 314 38.90 -2.12 10.51
C GLU A 314 39.83 -1.90 9.31
N ILE A 315 40.33 -0.67 9.16
CA ILE A 315 41.24 -0.30 8.09
C ILE A 315 42.64 -0.06 8.68
N ALA A 316 43.62 -0.83 8.21
CA ALA A 316 45.00 -0.73 8.68
C ALA A 316 45.56 0.70 8.51
N GLY A 317 46.12 1.25 9.58
CA GLY A 317 46.67 2.61 9.59
C GLY A 317 45.61 3.72 9.74
N TYR A 318 44.34 3.40 9.99
CA TYR A 318 43.28 4.36 10.23
C TYR A 318 42.48 4.03 11.50
N THR A 319 41.85 5.05 12.08
CA THR A 319 40.90 4.93 13.19
C THR A 319 39.55 5.52 12.79
N VAL A 320 38.46 4.80 13.04
CA VAL A 320 37.08 5.28 12.77
C VAL A 320 36.77 6.49 13.66
N VAL A 321 36.21 7.54 13.05
CA VAL A 321 35.75 8.76 13.71
C VAL A 321 34.22 8.74 13.79
N GLY A 322 33.68 8.78 15.01
CA GLY A 322 32.24 8.78 15.27
C GLY A 322 31.66 7.38 15.51
N ASP A 323 30.44 7.16 15.03
CA ASP A 323 29.72 5.90 15.24
C ASP A 323 30.35 4.76 14.45
N LYS A 324 30.78 3.70 15.15
CA LYS A 324 31.33 2.47 14.53
C LYS A 324 30.25 1.56 13.94
N LYS A 325 28.98 1.85 14.20
CA LYS A 325 27.83 1.05 13.78
C LYS A 325 26.67 1.95 13.39
N VAL A 326 26.11 1.71 12.21
CA VAL A 326 24.95 2.44 11.69
C VAL A 326 23.84 1.45 11.41
N THR A 327 22.66 1.71 11.99
CA THR A 327 21.46 0.87 11.79
C THR A 327 20.31 1.71 11.27
N GLY A 328 19.47 1.14 10.43
CA GLY A 328 18.29 1.82 9.91
C GLY A 328 17.31 0.85 9.27
N LYS A 329 16.31 1.40 8.59
CA LYS A 329 15.35 0.65 7.78
C LYS A 329 15.43 1.14 6.34
N ILE A 330 15.56 0.21 5.39
CA ILE A 330 15.61 0.54 3.97
C ILE A 330 14.19 0.85 3.48
N ASN A 331 13.98 2.05 2.95
CA ASN A 331 12.69 2.47 2.37
C ASN A 331 12.87 3.11 0.98
N ASP A 332 14.09 3.56 0.69
CA ASP A 332 14.53 4.09 -0.59
C ASP A 332 16.06 3.92 -0.66
N ASP A 333 16.67 4.28 -1.78
CA ASP A 333 18.12 4.24 -1.93
C ASP A 333 18.75 5.09 -0.82
N THR A 334 19.58 4.43 -0.01
CA THR A 334 20.10 4.96 1.24
C THR A 334 21.61 4.97 1.18
N LYS A 335 22.20 6.08 1.62
CA LYS A 335 23.64 6.23 1.71
C LYS A 335 24.05 6.41 3.17
N ILE A 336 25.03 5.63 3.62
CA ILE A 336 25.67 5.79 4.92
C ILE A 336 27.18 6.02 4.73
N THR A 337 27.82 6.63 5.72
CA THR A 337 29.23 6.99 5.65
C THR A 337 29.95 6.59 6.93
N PHE A 338 31.14 5.98 6.80
CA PHE A 338 32.09 5.85 7.90
C PHE A 338 33.28 6.77 7.64
N LYS A 339 33.63 7.59 8.63
CA LYS A 339 34.77 8.51 8.55
C LYS A 339 36.00 7.92 9.23
N TYR A 340 37.17 8.14 8.66
CA TYR A 340 38.43 7.59 9.13
C TYR A 340 39.49 8.68 9.30
N LYS A 341 40.25 8.59 10.38
CA LYS A 341 41.43 9.41 10.64
C LYS A 341 42.68 8.56 10.43
N LYS A 342 43.64 9.06 9.66
CA LYS A 342 44.93 8.38 9.47
C LYS A 342 45.72 8.39 10.77
N ASN A 343 46.22 7.24 11.19
CA ASN A 343 47.05 7.12 12.37
C ASN A 343 48.42 7.75 12.08
N THR A 344 48.85 8.71 12.90
CA THR A 344 50.19 9.27 12.81
C THR A 344 51.17 8.33 13.50
N VAL A 345 52.18 7.86 12.77
CA VAL A 345 53.35 7.24 13.40
C VAL A 345 54.06 8.36 14.17
N PRO A 346 54.43 8.17 15.45
CA PRO A 346 55.15 9.19 16.20
C PRO A 346 56.42 9.59 15.44
N PRO A 347 56.70 10.88 15.22
CA PRO A 347 58.01 11.28 14.74
C PRO A 347 59.03 10.84 15.78
N THR A 348 60.02 10.06 15.35
CA THR A 348 61.22 9.79 16.13
C THR A 348 61.81 11.13 16.58
N PRO A 349 62.19 11.32 17.87
CA PRO A 349 62.71 12.59 18.35
C PRO A 349 64.07 12.85 17.70
N ASN A 350 64.11 13.69 16.66
CA ASN A 350 65.36 14.22 16.14
C ASN A 350 65.75 15.41 17.02
N ASN A 351 66.67 15.13 17.94
CA ASN A 351 67.28 16.10 18.83
C ASN A 351 68.30 16.90 18.01
N ASN A 352 68.00 18.16 17.66
CA ASN A 352 69.04 19.11 17.28
C ASN A 352 68.63 20.54 17.62
N ASN A 353 69.24 21.02 18.69
CA ASN A 353 69.48 22.43 18.97
C ASN A 353 70.12 23.10 17.74
N ASN A 354 69.54 24.19 17.23
CA ASN A 354 70.29 25.45 17.31
C ASN A 354 69.44 26.70 17.13
N LYS A 355 69.83 27.66 17.96
CA LYS A 355 69.32 29.00 18.21
C LYS A 355 69.62 29.91 17.03
N GLY A 356 68.60 30.58 16.52
CA GLY A 356 68.72 31.59 15.47
C GLY A 356 69.54 32.80 15.91
N SER A 357 70.30 33.34 14.95
CA SER A 357 70.89 34.68 14.99
C SER A 357 71.07 35.18 13.56
N GLY A 358 70.55 36.38 13.28
CA GLY A 358 71.18 37.31 12.33
C GLY A 358 70.64 37.43 10.91
N THR A 359 69.76 38.42 10.72
CA THR A 359 69.84 39.55 9.75
C THR A 359 69.72 39.36 8.22
N ASN A 360 68.78 40.17 7.69
CA ASN A 360 68.82 41.08 6.54
C ASN A 360 68.37 40.64 5.11
N ASN A 361 67.17 41.16 4.78
CA ASN A 361 66.87 42.12 3.70
C ASN A 361 66.66 41.61 2.26
N THR A 362 65.45 41.80 1.70
CA THR A 362 65.13 42.85 0.70
C THR A 362 63.73 42.69 0.06
N ASN A 363 63.03 43.83 -0.05
CA ASN A 363 62.05 44.26 -1.08
C ASN A 363 60.80 43.41 -1.41
N SER A 364 59.63 43.95 -1.75
CA SER A 364 59.02 45.29 -1.74
C SER A 364 57.57 45.12 -2.24
N THR A 365 56.61 45.88 -1.67
CA THR A 365 55.38 46.50 -2.27
C THR A 365 54.49 45.69 -3.25
N VAL A 366 53.15 45.71 -3.23
CA VAL A 366 52.23 46.86 -3.19
C VAL A 366 50.81 46.40 -2.76
N THR A 367 50.08 47.29 -2.09
CA THR A 367 48.64 47.28 -1.72
C THR A 367 47.86 48.19 -2.74
N PRO A 368 46.60 48.64 -2.54
CA PRO A 368 45.28 47.99 -2.45
C PRO A 368 44.16 48.62 -3.37
N THR A 369 42.96 48.00 -3.34
CA THR A 369 41.57 48.60 -3.48
C THR A 369 41.10 49.15 -4.85
N PRO A 370 39.80 49.54 -5.06
CA PRO A 370 38.51 49.30 -4.36
C PRO A 370 37.31 49.02 -5.32
N SER A 371 36.07 48.86 -4.80
CA SER A 371 34.84 49.57 -5.29
C SER A 371 33.52 48.84 -4.88
N THR A 372 32.81 49.32 -3.85
CA THR A 372 31.53 50.12 -3.80
C THR A 372 30.21 49.33 -3.93
N ASN A 373 29.41 49.25 -2.85
CA ASN A 373 28.18 50.01 -2.48
C ASN A 373 26.95 49.73 -3.37
N SER A 374 25.78 49.40 -2.81
CA SER A 374 24.89 50.41 -2.21
C SER A 374 23.85 49.86 -1.21
N ASN A 375 23.57 50.71 -0.22
CA ASN A 375 22.49 50.70 0.78
C ASN A 375 21.08 50.77 0.16
N SER A 376 20.04 50.29 0.87
CA SER A 376 19.13 51.16 1.65
C SER A 376 17.97 50.40 2.33
N SER A 377 17.38 51.11 3.29
CA SER A 377 16.62 50.80 4.49
C SER A 377 15.11 50.51 4.37
N THR A 378 14.62 49.66 5.29
CA THR A 378 13.40 49.69 6.13
C THR A 378 12.04 50.21 5.61
N ILE A 379 10.94 49.50 5.94
CA ILE A 379 9.84 49.91 6.86
C ILE A 379 8.70 48.85 6.84
N ALA A 380 8.10 48.58 8.01
CA ALA A 380 6.90 47.76 8.21
C ALA A 380 5.61 48.43 7.68
N PRO A 381 4.49 47.69 7.51
CA PRO A 381 3.39 47.95 8.45
C PRO A 381 2.46 46.75 8.79
N ALA A 382 2.00 46.79 10.05
CA ALA A 382 0.63 46.68 10.56
C ALA A 382 -0.36 45.56 10.18
N THR A 383 -1.01 45.11 11.26
CA THR A 383 -2.17 44.24 11.44
C THR A 383 -3.52 44.85 11.06
N ASN A 384 -4.47 43.98 10.64
CA ASN A 384 -5.92 43.91 10.94
C ASN A 384 -6.60 43.07 9.83
N ALA A 385 -7.71 42.34 9.97
CA ALA A 385 -8.45 41.68 11.04
C ALA A 385 -9.50 40.79 10.30
N THR A 386 -9.80 39.60 10.85
CA THR A 386 -11.06 38.81 10.74
C THR A 386 -11.87 38.74 9.43
N ALA A 387 -12.02 37.52 8.91
CA ALA A 387 -13.29 37.01 8.38
C ALA A 387 -13.39 35.49 8.62
N ASP A 388 -14.58 35.05 8.97
CA ASP A 388 -14.93 33.81 9.65
C ASP A 388 -14.58 32.51 8.91
N GLN A 389 -14.13 31.52 9.68
CA GLN A 389 -14.26 30.11 9.31
C GLN A 389 -14.96 29.38 10.45
N VAL A 390 -16.27 29.27 10.25
CA VAL A 390 -17.24 28.56 11.05
C VAL A 390 -16.76 27.13 11.32
N THR A 391 -16.76 26.76 12.59
CA THR A 391 -16.54 25.40 13.09
C THR A 391 -17.61 24.48 12.49
N PRO A 392 -17.29 23.38 11.78
CA PRO A 392 -18.30 22.39 11.47
C PRO A 392 -18.68 21.66 12.75
N ALA A 393 -19.90 21.93 13.23
CA ALA A 393 -20.58 21.12 14.23
C ALA A 393 -20.56 19.65 13.79
N ALA A 394 -20.35 18.74 14.74
CA ALA A 394 -20.32 17.31 14.50
C ALA A 394 -21.64 16.85 13.85
N LYS A 395 -21.58 16.43 12.59
CA LYS A 395 -22.70 15.80 11.89
C LYS A 395 -23.11 14.53 12.65
N PRO A 396 -24.41 14.28 12.89
CA PRO A 396 -24.88 13.02 13.50
C PRO A 396 -24.39 11.84 12.66
N GLN A 397 -23.67 10.93 13.31
CA GLN A 397 -23.17 9.72 12.68
C GLN A 397 -24.34 8.79 12.34
N ALA A 398 -24.41 8.32 11.09
CA ALA A 398 -25.44 7.36 10.66
C ALA A 398 -25.45 6.11 11.57
N PRO A 399 -26.64 5.51 11.85
CA PRO A 399 -26.74 4.32 12.69
C PRO A 399 -25.89 3.18 12.13
N ARG A 400 -24.98 2.64 12.94
CA ARG A 400 -24.15 1.48 12.59
C ARG A 400 -24.95 0.21 12.89
N THR A 401 -25.04 -0.73 11.95
CA THR A 401 -25.82 -1.98 12.08
C THR A 401 -24.93 -3.18 12.42
N LEU A 402 -25.48 -4.13 13.18
CA LEU A 402 -24.87 -5.43 13.49
C LEU A 402 -25.05 -6.41 12.30
N PRO A 403 -24.29 -7.52 12.24
CA PRO A 403 -24.51 -8.58 11.26
C PRO A 403 -25.93 -9.19 11.28
N ASP A 404 -26.64 -9.05 12.41
CA ASP A 404 -28.03 -9.48 12.60
C ASP A 404 -29.07 -8.40 12.25
N GLY A 405 -28.65 -7.27 11.69
CA GLY A 405 -29.49 -6.14 11.30
C GLY A 405 -29.86 -5.18 12.44
N THR A 406 -29.50 -5.47 13.70
CA THR A 406 -29.84 -4.58 14.83
C THR A 406 -28.88 -3.39 14.97
N GLN A 407 -29.38 -2.23 15.39
CA GLN A 407 -28.55 -1.03 15.52
C GLN A 407 -27.56 -1.15 16.70
N LEU A 408 -26.30 -0.77 16.45
CA LEU A 408 -25.31 -0.57 17.51
C LEU A 408 -25.65 0.69 18.30
N PRO A 409 -25.56 0.65 19.63
CA PRO A 409 -25.67 1.85 20.45
C PRO A 409 -24.60 2.88 20.07
N ASN A 410 -24.93 4.17 20.17
CA ASN A 410 -24.02 5.29 19.89
C ASN A 410 -22.71 5.28 20.71
N TYR A 411 -22.68 4.51 21.79
CA TYR A 411 -21.52 4.36 22.66
C TYR A 411 -20.57 3.26 22.22
N ALA A 412 -20.96 2.43 21.25
CA ALA A 412 -20.16 1.31 20.84
C ALA A 412 -18.90 1.79 20.10
N ALA A 413 -17.74 1.35 20.58
CA ALA A 413 -16.49 1.56 19.89
C ALA A 413 -16.55 0.98 18.47
N THR A 414 -15.93 1.66 17.51
CA THR A 414 -15.87 1.22 16.11
C THR A 414 -14.98 -0.02 15.97
N GLU A 415 -15.34 -0.99 15.13
CA GLU A 415 -14.46 -2.09 14.76
C GLU A 415 -13.15 -1.56 14.17
N GLY A 416 -12.06 -2.28 14.37
CA GLY A 416 -10.68 -1.88 14.12
C GLY A 416 -10.13 -0.87 15.12
N THR A 417 -10.98 -0.21 15.93
CA THR A 417 -10.51 0.71 16.98
C THR A 417 -9.98 -0.08 18.17
N VAL A 418 -9.09 0.55 18.92
CA VAL A 418 -8.53 -0.01 20.15
C VAL A 418 -9.32 0.48 21.36
N VAL A 419 -9.78 -0.45 22.18
CA VAL A 419 -10.37 -0.20 23.50
C VAL A 419 -9.44 -0.69 24.60
N TYR A 420 -9.60 -0.18 25.81
CA TYR A 420 -8.86 -0.63 26.97
C TYR A 420 -9.79 -0.87 28.16
N ALA A 421 -9.41 -1.80 29.03
CA ALA A 421 -10.20 -2.12 30.22
C ALA A 421 -9.96 -1.10 31.34
N THR A 422 -11.03 -0.50 31.85
CA THR A 422 -11.02 0.42 33.01
C THR A 422 -11.27 -0.32 34.34
N LYS A 423 -11.84 -1.53 34.28
CA LYS A 423 -12.08 -2.45 35.40
C LYS A 423 -11.46 -3.82 35.14
N ALA A 424 -11.47 -4.68 36.15
CA ALA A 424 -11.14 -6.08 35.95
C ALA A 424 -12.18 -6.74 35.03
N ILE A 425 -11.72 -7.47 34.01
CA ILE A 425 -12.57 -8.19 33.07
C ILE A 425 -12.00 -9.58 32.79
N TYR A 426 -12.84 -10.46 32.25
CA TYR A 426 -12.40 -11.70 31.63
C TYR A 426 -12.68 -11.64 30.14
N MET A 427 -11.85 -12.32 29.36
CA MET A 427 -12.13 -12.64 27.97
C MET A 427 -12.68 -14.05 27.87
N TYR A 428 -13.67 -14.25 27.02
CA TYR A 428 -14.42 -15.50 26.90
C TYR A 428 -14.35 -16.06 25.49
N LYS A 429 -14.51 -17.38 25.35
CA LYS A 429 -14.63 -18.04 24.04
C LYS A 429 -15.91 -17.64 23.30
N GLN A 430 -16.97 -17.29 24.02
CA GLN A 430 -18.29 -16.99 23.47
C GLN A 430 -18.92 -15.78 24.16
N ALA A 431 -19.87 -15.11 23.49
CA ALA A 431 -20.51 -13.86 23.94
C ALA A 431 -21.35 -14.00 25.23
N ASN A 432 -21.73 -15.22 25.61
CA ASN A 432 -22.58 -15.52 26.77
C ASN A 432 -21.84 -15.56 28.11
N PHE A 433 -20.51 -15.46 28.12
CA PHE A 433 -19.69 -15.29 29.32
C PHE A 433 -19.82 -16.42 30.36
N LYS A 434 -19.93 -17.67 29.91
CA LYS A 434 -19.94 -18.83 30.82
C LYS A 434 -18.59 -18.98 31.52
N LYS A 435 -18.58 -19.37 32.80
CA LYS A 435 -17.36 -19.46 33.62
C LYS A 435 -16.32 -20.43 33.03
N ASN A 436 -16.77 -21.56 32.49
CA ASN A 436 -15.93 -22.57 31.81
C ASN A 436 -15.38 -22.11 30.45
N GLN A 437 -15.85 -20.98 29.91
CA GLN A 437 -15.41 -20.42 28.64
C GLN A 437 -14.40 -19.27 28.81
N ARG A 438 -13.92 -19.01 30.03
CA ARG A 438 -12.90 -17.98 30.28
C ARG A 438 -11.57 -18.34 29.63
N ILE A 439 -11.03 -17.43 28.83
CA ILE A 439 -9.74 -17.57 28.16
C ILE A 439 -8.62 -16.90 28.97
N ALA A 440 -8.90 -15.72 29.52
CA ALA A 440 -7.94 -14.92 30.26
C ALA A 440 -8.63 -13.99 31.25
N LYS A 441 -7.93 -13.68 32.36
CA LYS A 441 -8.31 -12.67 33.34
C LYS A 441 -7.42 -11.45 33.16
N TYR A 442 -8.03 -10.27 33.13
CA TYR A 442 -7.34 -8.99 33.07
C TYR A 442 -7.64 -8.22 34.36
N PRO A 443 -6.66 -8.04 35.26
CA PRO A 443 -6.88 -7.33 36.51
C PRO A 443 -7.07 -5.82 36.28
N LYS A 444 -7.64 -5.13 37.27
CA LYS A 444 -7.69 -3.67 37.30
C LYS A 444 -6.27 -3.14 37.56
N VAL A 445 -5.78 -2.27 36.69
CA VAL A 445 -4.41 -1.71 36.76
C VAL A 445 -4.39 -0.19 36.52
N LYS A 446 -3.26 0.44 36.85
CA LYS A 446 -3.01 1.87 36.58
C LYS A 446 -3.18 2.17 35.08
N ARG A 447 -3.64 3.38 34.76
CA ARG A 447 -3.99 3.82 33.38
C ARG A 447 -2.93 3.45 32.34
N VAL A 448 -1.68 3.78 32.61
CA VAL A 448 -0.52 3.51 31.73
C VAL A 448 -0.31 2.03 31.42
N ASN A 449 -0.80 1.13 32.29
CA ASN A 449 -0.64 -0.32 32.17
C ASN A 449 -1.93 -1.03 31.72
N ARG A 450 -3.03 -0.30 31.49
CA ARG A 450 -4.32 -0.93 31.15
C ARG A 450 -4.22 -1.79 29.88
N PRO A 451 -4.80 -3.00 29.88
CA PRO A 451 -4.72 -3.87 28.72
C PRO A 451 -5.55 -3.30 27.57
N MET A 452 -5.00 -3.38 26.37
CA MET A 452 -5.61 -2.92 25.13
C MET A 452 -6.09 -4.09 24.27
N PHE A 453 -7.17 -3.84 23.55
CA PHE A 453 -7.86 -4.81 22.71
C PHE A 453 -8.29 -4.13 21.41
N VAL A 454 -7.97 -4.73 20.27
CA VAL A 454 -8.55 -4.30 18.98
C VAL A 454 -9.93 -4.93 18.88
N VAL A 455 -10.95 -4.11 18.65
CA VAL A 455 -12.31 -4.59 18.36
C VAL A 455 -12.32 -5.16 16.94
N THR A 456 -12.67 -6.43 16.78
CA THR A 456 -12.67 -7.13 15.48
C THR A 456 -14.06 -7.52 15.02
N ASP A 457 -15.03 -7.52 15.93
CA ASP A 457 -16.44 -7.81 15.63
C ASP A 457 -17.31 -7.48 16.85
N TYR A 458 -18.61 -7.66 16.73
CA TYR A 458 -19.60 -7.50 17.78
C TYR A 458 -20.41 -8.77 17.97
N ALA A 459 -20.98 -8.95 19.15
CA ALA A 459 -21.98 -9.98 19.38
C ALA A 459 -22.95 -9.52 20.47
N ARG A 460 -24.13 -10.14 20.50
CA ARG A 460 -25.02 -10.06 21.65
C ARG A 460 -24.95 -11.35 22.45
N SER A 461 -25.01 -11.23 23.78
CA SER A 461 -25.34 -12.40 24.61
C SER A 461 -26.81 -12.78 24.39
N ASN A 462 -27.22 -13.96 24.84
CA ASN A 462 -28.61 -14.41 24.86
C ASN A 462 -29.55 -13.41 25.57
N GLY A 463 -29.05 -12.69 26.59
CA GLY A 463 -29.78 -11.61 27.27
C GLY A 463 -29.66 -10.23 26.59
N GLY A 464 -29.27 -10.16 25.31
CA GLY A 464 -29.21 -8.93 24.52
C GLY A 464 -28.01 -7.99 24.77
N ALA A 465 -27.20 -8.24 25.80
CA ALA A 465 -26.06 -7.38 26.14
C ALA A 465 -24.97 -7.40 25.04
N LEU A 466 -24.53 -6.21 24.63
CA LEU A 466 -23.46 -6.06 23.63
C LEU A 466 -22.10 -6.53 24.16
N ARG A 467 -21.39 -7.26 23.32
CA ARG A 467 -20.02 -7.77 23.52
C ARG A 467 -19.16 -7.35 22.34
N TYR A 468 -17.90 -7.08 22.62
CA TYR A 468 -16.89 -6.95 21.58
C TYR A 468 -16.20 -8.30 21.40
N LYS A 469 -16.10 -8.77 20.16
CA LYS A 469 -15.05 -9.72 19.79
C LYS A 469 -13.78 -8.91 19.61
N VAL A 470 -12.70 -9.38 20.22
CA VAL A 470 -11.45 -8.62 20.27
C VAL A 470 -10.23 -9.51 20.08
N LYS A 471 -9.15 -8.88 19.63
CA LYS A 471 -7.79 -9.40 19.71
C LYS A 471 -6.99 -8.65 20.78
N ASP A 472 -6.36 -9.39 21.69
CA ASP A 472 -5.41 -8.83 22.66
C ASP A 472 -4.14 -8.32 21.97
N VAL A 473 -3.80 -7.04 22.14
CA VAL A 473 -2.61 -6.38 21.55
C VAL A 473 -1.57 -5.97 22.58
N ASN A 474 -1.56 -6.61 23.75
CA ASN A 474 -0.58 -6.38 24.80
C ASN A 474 0.66 -7.25 24.56
N HIS A 475 1.50 -6.88 23.58
CA HIS A 475 2.61 -7.69 23.06
C HIS A 475 3.61 -8.27 24.09
N HIS A 476 3.69 -7.71 25.30
CA HIS A 476 4.56 -8.21 26.38
C HIS A 476 3.83 -9.14 27.37
N SER A 477 2.58 -9.50 27.11
CA SER A 477 1.76 -10.39 27.96
C SER A 477 1.66 -11.78 27.35
N LYS A 478 1.52 -12.82 28.20
CA LYS A 478 1.18 -14.20 27.79
C LYS A 478 -0.19 -14.32 27.11
N THR A 479 -1.00 -13.26 27.17
CA THR A 479 -2.32 -13.19 26.53
C THR A 479 -2.28 -12.52 25.16
N ALA A 480 -1.12 -12.00 24.72
CA ALA A 480 -0.97 -11.35 23.43
C ALA A 480 -1.48 -12.22 22.29
N GLY A 481 -2.21 -11.62 21.35
CA GLY A 481 -2.76 -12.28 20.17
C GLY A 481 -3.99 -13.13 20.42
N LYS A 482 -4.36 -13.43 21.68
CA LYS A 482 -5.58 -14.19 21.97
C LYS A 482 -6.82 -13.45 21.48
N VAL A 483 -7.74 -14.21 20.92
CA VAL A 483 -9.03 -13.71 20.42
C VAL A 483 -10.15 -14.22 21.31
N GLY A 484 -11.14 -13.37 21.57
CA GLY A 484 -12.33 -13.75 22.32
C GLY A 484 -13.27 -12.58 22.54
N TYR A 485 -14.24 -12.78 23.43
CA TYR A 485 -15.29 -11.80 23.71
C TYR A 485 -15.04 -11.09 25.04
N ILE A 486 -15.15 -9.76 25.05
CA ILE A 486 -15.12 -8.90 26.23
C ILE A 486 -16.38 -8.02 26.30
N THR A 487 -16.62 -7.42 27.47
CA THR A 487 -17.80 -6.57 27.69
C THR A 487 -17.69 -5.30 26.84
N ALA A 488 -18.78 -4.89 26.19
CA ALA A 488 -18.86 -3.60 25.49
C ALA A 488 -19.34 -2.45 26.40
N SER A 489 -19.52 -2.71 27.70
CA SER A 489 -20.03 -1.71 28.63
C SER A 489 -18.99 -0.61 28.87
N ARG A 490 -19.39 0.65 28.65
CA ARG A 490 -18.61 1.85 29.00
C ARG A 490 -18.17 1.90 30.47
N LYS A 491 -18.85 1.17 31.36
CA LYS A 491 -18.48 1.06 32.77
C LYS A 491 -17.18 0.29 33.00
N SER A 492 -16.72 -0.49 32.01
CA SER A 492 -15.59 -1.40 32.13
C SER A 492 -14.59 -1.31 30.98
N VAL A 493 -14.99 -0.77 29.83
CA VAL A 493 -14.19 -0.67 28.61
C VAL A 493 -14.39 0.70 27.98
N GLU A 494 -13.31 1.31 27.49
CA GLU A 494 -13.34 2.64 26.86
C GLU A 494 -12.39 2.68 25.66
N GLU A 495 -12.68 3.52 24.66
CA GLU A 495 -11.76 3.77 23.54
C GLU A 495 -10.43 4.37 24.02
N VAL A 496 -9.32 3.88 23.44
CA VAL A 496 -7.95 4.27 23.81
C VAL A 496 -7.61 5.69 23.37
N TYR A 497 -8.21 6.20 22.31
CA TYR A 497 -7.88 7.52 21.77
C TYR A 497 -8.86 8.57 22.26
N TYR A 498 -8.37 9.80 22.53
CA TYR A 498 -9.27 10.92 22.80
C TYR A 498 -10.00 11.32 21.51
N ALA A 499 -11.30 11.60 21.60
CA ALA A 499 -12.09 12.15 20.50
C ALA A 499 -12.24 13.68 20.59
N SER A 500 -11.85 14.28 21.72
CA SER A 500 -12.08 15.69 22.03
C SER A 500 -10.81 16.44 22.41
N MET A 501 -10.88 17.76 22.30
CA MET A 501 -9.86 18.66 22.82
C MET A 501 -9.94 18.76 24.35
N PRO A 502 -8.79 18.86 25.05
CA PRO A 502 -8.78 19.20 26.47
C PRO A 502 -9.33 20.61 26.68
N LYS A 503 -10.14 20.81 27.72
CA LYS A 503 -10.78 22.11 28.04
C LYS A 503 -9.77 23.26 28.12
N ASN A 504 -8.61 23.03 28.73
CA ASN A 504 -7.55 24.02 28.89
C ASN A 504 -6.48 23.99 27.79
N LYS A 505 -6.75 23.31 26.66
CA LYS A 505 -5.82 23.16 25.52
C LYS A 505 -4.43 22.62 25.93
N LYS A 506 -4.35 21.86 27.03
CA LYS A 506 -3.12 21.23 27.52
C LYS A 506 -3.28 19.73 27.68
N VAL A 507 -2.22 19.00 27.35
CA VAL A 507 -2.08 17.58 27.69
C VAL A 507 -0.78 17.35 28.45
N THR A 508 -0.79 16.39 29.37
CA THR A 508 0.39 15.96 30.12
C THR A 508 0.84 14.58 29.63
N VAL A 509 2.13 14.39 29.44
CA VAL A 509 2.72 13.09 29.08
C VAL A 509 2.76 12.19 30.31
N ILE A 510 2.11 11.02 30.26
CA ILE A 510 2.03 10.07 31.38
C ILE A 510 2.75 8.75 31.10
N SER A 511 3.17 8.50 29.86
CA SER A 511 3.96 7.32 29.49
C SER A 511 5.32 7.32 30.19
N LYS A 512 5.74 6.18 30.74
CA LYS A 512 7.07 6.01 31.37
C LYS A 512 8.24 6.29 30.42
N LYS A 513 8.09 5.97 29.13
CA LYS A 513 9.12 6.20 28.10
C LYS A 513 8.96 7.56 27.39
N GLY A 514 8.13 8.44 27.94
CA GLY A 514 7.76 9.69 27.27
C GLY A 514 6.89 9.48 26.04
N VAL A 515 6.75 10.53 25.23
CA VAL A 515 5.99 10.57 23.98
C VAL A 515 6.82 11.24 22.88
N ASN A 516 6.95 10.56 21.74
CA ASN A 516 7.59 11.11 20.56
C ASN A 516 6.72 12.18 19.89
N VAL A 517 7.39 13.16 19.31
CA VAL A 517 6.84 14.28 18.55
C VAL A 517 7.23 14.12 17.10
N TYR A 518 6.33 14.45 16.18
CA TYR A 518 6.47 14.16 14.76
C TYR A 518 6.10 15.37 13.91
N GLN A 519 6.69 15.49 12.72
CA GLN A 519 6.31 16.55 11.79
C GLN A 519 4.94 16.30 11.16
N ASN A 520 4.57 15.03 10.97
CA ASN A 520 3.37 14.64 10.22
C ASN A 520 2.32 13.98 11.11
N ALA A 521 1.04 14.15 10.76
CA ALA A 521 -0.09 13.56 11.49
C ALA A 521 -0.10 12.01 11.48
N ASN A 522 0.52 11.38 10.48
CA ASN A 522 0.73 9.92 10.44
C ASN A 522 1.83 9.42 11.39
N LEU A 523 2.42 10.31 12.22
CA LEU A 523 3.53 10.04 13.13
C LEU A 523 4.82 9.57 12.43
N THR A 524 5.11 10.14 11.26
CA THR A 524 6.41 9.99 10.57
C THR A 524 7.28 11.23 10.80
N LYS A 525 8.58 11.12 10.46
CA LYS A 525 9.58 12.19 10.67
C LYS A 525 9.63 12.64 12.13
N LYS A 526 10.14 11.77 13.00
CA LYS A 526 10.30 12.05 14.44
C LYS A 526 11.20 13.27 14.63
N VAL A 527 10.74 14.21 15.46
CA VAL A 527 11.47 15.43 15.82
C VAL A 527 12.21 15.25 17.13
N LYS A 528 11.49 14.91 18.20
CA LYS A 528 12.06 14.73 19.56
C LYS A 528 11.14 13.88 20.43
N ASN A 529 11.52 13.68 21.69
CA ASN A 529 10.72 12.98 22.69
C ASN A 529 10.49 13.88 23.91
N TYR A 530 9.24 13.96 24.40
CA TYR A 530 8.89 14.61 25.66
C TYR A 530 8.86 13.59 26.79
N LYS A 531 9.56 13.89 27.89
CA LYS A 531 9.60 13.06 29.10
C LYS A 531 8.24 13.05 29.80
N THR A 532 8.00 12.04 30.65
CA THR A 532 6.85 11.99 31.56
C THR A 532 6.75 13.28 32.37
N GLY A 533 5.53 13.77 32.60
CA GLY A 533 5.26 15.05 33.27
C GLY A 533 5.29 16.28 32.36
N SER A 534 5.75 16.15 31.11
CA SER A 534 5.77 17.30 30.18
C SER A 534 4.35 17.80 29.88
N HIS A 535 4.11 19.10 30.06
CA HIS A 535 2.85 19.77 29.70
C HIS A 535 2.94 20.39 28.31
N LEU A 536 2.05 19.99 27.42
CA LEU A 536 2.07 20.36 26.01
C LEU A 536 0.80 21.13 25.64
N LYS A 537 0.98 22.31 25.02
CA LYS A 537 -0.13 23.09 24.47
C LYS A 537 -0.57 22.47 23.14
N VAL A 538 -1.85 22.15 23.04
CA VAL A 538 -2.48 21.52 21.86
C VAL A 538 -3.37 22.52 21.15
N LYS A 539 -3.21 22.63 19.84
CA LYS A 539 -3.97 23.54 18.96
C LYS A 539 -5.27 22.91 18.49
N LYS A 540 -5.20 21.68 17.98
CA LYS A 540 -6.36 20.93 17.48
C LYS A 540 -6.14 19.42 17.61
N ILE A 541 -7.23 18.67 17.51
CA ILE A 541 -7.21 17.21 17.40
C ILE A 541 -7.44 16.83 15.94
N VAL A 542 -6.62 15.91 15.43
CA VAL A 542 -6.68 15.43 14.05
C VAL A 542 -6.98 13.94 14.07
N LYS A 543 -7.95 13.51 13.26
CA LYS A 543 -8.24 12.09 13.04
C LYS A 543 -7.29 11.55 11.96
N HIS A 544 -6.72 10.39 12.23
CA HIS A 544 -5.90 9.64 11.27
C HIS A 544 -6.33 8.17 11.33
N ASN A 545 -7.09 7.73 10.34
CA ASN A 545 -7.77 6.43 10.31
C ASN A 545 -8.65 6.24 11.57
N LEU A 546 -8.46 5.13 12.29
CA LEU A 546 -9.20 4.79 13.52
C LEU A 546 -8.55 5.36 14.80
N THR A 547 -7.63 6.31 14.65
CA THR A 547 -6.87 6.87 15.77
C THR A 547 -6.86 8.40 15.69
N THR A 548 -6.46 9.05 16.78
CA THR A 548 -6.38 10.52 16.82
C THR A 548 -5.01 11.01 17.28
N ARG A 549 -4.71 12.26 16.93
CA ARG A 549 -3.46 12.96 17.21
C ARG A 549 -3.76 14.35 17.74
N TYR A 550 -2.90 14.88 18.59
CA TYR A 550 -2.89 16.30 18.87
C TYR A 550 -1.86 16.99 17.98
N GLU A 551 -2.29 18.04 17.29
CA GLU A 551 -1.38 19.05 16.76
C GLU A 551 -1.02 20.00 17.89
N LEU A 552 0.27 20.15 18.16
CA LEU A 552 0.83 21.08 19.12
C LEU A 552 0.81 22.50 18.56
N SER A 553 0.93 23.51 19.42
CA SER A 553 0.95 24.92 18.98
C SER A 553 2.08 25.26 17.99
N ASN A 554 3.15 24.45 17.95
CA ASN A 554 4.26 24.59 17.01
C ASN A 554 4.09 23.78 15.71
N GLY A 555 2.88 23.26 15.44
CA GLY A 555 2.57 22.52 14.20
C GLY A 555 2.96 21.05 14.19
N TYR A 556 3.66 20.56 15.22
CA TYR A 556 4.03 19.14 15.32
C TYR A 556 2.93 18.28 15.92
N TYR A 557 3.03 16.97 15.72
CA TYR A 557 2.02 16.00 16.12
C TYR A 557 2.51 15.06 17.22
N ILE A 558 1.61 14.75 18.13
CA ILE A 558 1.76 13.68 19.13
C ILE A 558 0.53 12.76 19.12
N THR A 559 0.70 11.54 19.64
CA THR A 559 -0.42 10.62 19.85
C THR A 559 -1.46 11.17 20.83
N ALA A 560 -2.74 10.95 20.56
CA ALA A 560 -3.82 11.22 21.51
C ALA A 560 -4.25 9.94 22.29
N ASN A 561 -3.36 8.95 22.38
CA ASN A 561 -3.58 7.73 23.15
C ASN A 561 -3.62 8.04 24.66
N LYS A 562 -4.75 7.70 25.30
CA LYS A 562 -5.06 7.91 26.73
C LYS A 562 -4.12 7.18 27.69
N LYS A 563 -3.32 6.21 27.24
CA LYS A 563 -2.27 5.58 28.06
C LYS A 563 -0.95 6.35 28.03
N LEU A 564 -0.77 7.24 27.06
CA LEU A 564 0.48 7.96 26.82
C LEU A 564 0.37 9.43 27.19
N VAL A 565 -0.81 10.02 27.02
CA VAL A 565 -1.13 11.40 27.40
C VAL A 565 -2.46 11.48 28.17
N ILE A 566 -2.63 12.55 28.94
CA ILE A 566 -3.86 12.87 29.69
C ILE A 566 -4.20 14.34 29.56
N HIS A 567 -5.49 14.68 29.57
CA HIS A 567 -5.95 16.07 29.54
C HIS A 567 -5.57 16.82 30.81
N GLY A 568 -5.20 18.09 30.65
CA GLY A 568 -4.87 18.98 31.76
C GLY A 568 -3.42 18.91 32.20
N THR A 569 -3.14 19.58 33.30
CA THR A 569 -1.89 19.48 34.09
C THR A 569 -2.13 18.40 35.13
N TYR A 570 -1.67 17.18 34.82
CA TYR A 570 -1.89 15.98 35.62
C TYR A 570 -0.74 15.72 36.58
#